data_AF-A0A954CFP6-F1
#
_entry.id   AF-A0A954CFP6-F1
#
_cell.length_a   1.000
_cell.length_b   1.000
_cell.length_c   1.000
_cell.angle_alpha   90.00
_cell.angle_beta   90.00
_cell.angle_gamma   90.00
#
_symmetry.space_group_name_H-M   'P 1'
#
loop_
_entity.id
_entity.type
_entity.pdbx_description
1 polymer ?
#
loop_
_entity_poly.entity_id
_entity_poly.type
_entity_poly.pdbx_seq_one_letter_code
_entity_poly.pdbx_strand_id
1 'polypeptide(L)'
;MQNRESRNTSPEALQARLQVVAERHSLSEISRRTGAPLASVSRYFRGTRVPADFCGALGVHFGVNPSWLLTGEGTPWISDIPERTSAMAGDLLELVEAMNAVNHMRLGALTGKHHLRVLRELNEALKRFEELRARLNDHARPVLTRLLSDMETAVRRMDVDRAGDLYTAIQQVRRFCDDRELEYKLERLSATFELMRHDPSESLRHQQRVFGLVLIEGRLDSNAALEETIRLAMLLSETGREQDAVALCKAAVELIGDRGSEWQSFPFLKFLTGQLMANNLQLYAGIELMQRWLPRVKGDVRIRAARHVLAFALLYAGLVEPDEAFDVGGDNEVKALNLLYYAIFREDRDYLLRALRYFESRKRARKDLEPMGYVAEYAHVLAAAMDKPAKAHEQKFKQLKIACKDDKRVSTEHELLVFETQLLRKLKRLPAARKSMHAAQQLIANPRKPSRTLLVARAIHNRNALELDKGELRKSAERFFEAHREAGYRAFNPESEASPSRAQAGSRSRGRRA
;
A
#
# COMPACT_ATOMS: atom_id res chain seq x y z
N MET A 1 18.63 -7.11 -1.34
CA MET A 1 18.84 -5.96 -2.26
C MET A 1 20.00 -5.04 -1.87
N GLN A 2 20.46 -5.04 -0.60
CA GLN A 2 21.62 -4.25 -0.13
C GLN A 2 23.00 -4.60 -0.74
N ASN A 3 23.10 -5.66 -1.55
CA ASN A 3 24.35 -6.08 -2.22
C ASN A 3 24.51 -5.55 -3.67
N ARG A 4 23.51 -4.84 -4.23
CA ARG A 4 23.61 -4.26 -5.59
C ARG A 4 24.11 -2.81 -5.59
N GLU A 5 23.70 -1.99 -4.62
CA GLU A 5 24.12 -0.58 -4.52
C GLU A 5 25.60 -0.42 -4.16
N SER A 6 26.15 -1.28 -3.29
CA SER A 6 27.57 -1.29 -2.93
C SER A 6 28.50 -1.81 -4.03
N ARG A 7 27.96 -2.53 -5.04
CA ARG A 7 28.72 -3.02 -6.19
C ARG A 7 28.91 -1.94 -7.27
N ASN A 8 27.98 -0.99 -7.41
CA ASN A 8 28.04 0.01 -8.47
C ASN A 8 29.06 1.13 -8.22
N THR A 9 29.43 1.36 -6.96
CA THR A 9 30.43 2.35 -6.54
C THR A 9 31.79 1.72 -6.19
N SER A 10 32.00 0.43 -6.48
CA SER A 10 33.29 -0.22 -6.23
C SER A 10 34.39 0.33 -7.18
N PRO A 11 35.66 0.32 -6.77
CA PRO A 11 36.78 0.72 -7.65
C PRO A 11 36.82 -0.06 -8.97
N GLU A 12 36.40 -1.33 -8.95
CA GLU A 12 36.28 -2.19 -10.12
C GLU A 12 35.17 -1.73 -11.08
N ALA A 13 34.04 -1.26 -10.55
CA ALA A 13 32.92 -0.75 -11.37
C ALA A 13 33.25 0.59 -12.03
N LEU A 14 33.99 1.46 -11.34
CA LEU A 14 34.51 2.70 -11.93
C LEU A 14 35.53 2.41 -13.03
N GLN A 15 36.41 1.42 -12.83
CA GLN A 15 37.37 0.99 -13.84
C GLN A 15 36.68 0.48 -15.10
N ALA A 16 35.63 -0.33 -14.97
CA ALA A 16 34.86 -0.81 -16.11
C ALA A 16 34.23 0.33 -16.92
N ARG A 17 33.73 1.38 -16.24
CA ARG A 17 33.19 2.57 -16.92
C ARG A 17 34.26 3.44 -17.57
N LEU A 18 35.45 3.53 -16.97
CA LEU A 18 36.59 4.18 -17.62
C LEU A 18 37.00 3.42 -18.90
N GLN A 19 36.94 2.09 -18.92
CA GLN A 19 37.24 1.33 -20.15
C GLN A 19 36.30 1.69 -21.31
N VAL A 20 35.01 1.91 -21.04
CA VAL A 20 34.05 2.40 -22.04
C VAL A 20 34.45 3.77 -22.62
N VAL A 21 35.11 4.62 -21.83
CA VAL A 21 35.67 5.90 -22.32
C VAL A 21 36.91 5.66 -23.20
N ALA A 22 37.76 4.70 -22.84
CA ALA A 22 38.95 4.33 -23.62
C ALA A 22 38.62 3.65 -24.97
N GLU A 23 37.42 3.08 -25.12
CA GLU A 23 36.95 2.53 -26.39
C GLU A 23 36.78 3.62 -27.47
N ARG A 24 36.50 4.86 -27.07
CA ARG A 24 36.31 6.00 -28.01
C ARG A 24 37.51 6.93 -28.10
N HIS A 25 38.36 6.97 -27.07
CA HIS A 25 39.46 7.92 -27.00
C HIS A 25 40.75 7.24 -26.55
N SER A 26 41.84 7.51 -27.27
CA SER A 26 43.16 6.99 -26.90
C SER A 26 43.65 7.59 -25.58
N LEU A 27 44.42 6.83 -24.80
CA LEU A 27 44.96 7.30 -23.51
C LEU A 27 45.90 8.52 -23.68
N SER A 28 46.61 8.61 -24.81
CA SER A 28 47.44 9.77 -25.16
C SER A 28 46.60 11.01 -25.42
N GLU A 29 45.45 10.86 -26.09
CA GLU A 29 44.50 11.96 -26.27
C GLU A 29 43.88 12.41 -24.94
N ILE A 30 43.47 11.44 -24.10
CA ILE A 30 42.94 11.72 -22.76
C ILE A 30 43.97 12.48 -21.92
N SER A 31 45.22 12.01 -21.90
CA SER A 31 46.31 12.70 -21.20
C SER A 31 46.50 14.13 -21.69
N ARG A 32 46.57 14.34 -23.02
CA ARG A 32 46.78 15.65 -23.61
C ARG A 32 45.65 16.64 -23.28
N ARG A 33 44.39 16.20 -23.36
CA ARG A 33 43.23 17.09 -23.18
C ARG A 33 42.86 17.31 -21.71
N THR A 34 43.06 16.33 -20.84
CA THR A 34 42.80 16.49 -19.40
C THR A 34 43.96 17.12 -18.63
N GLY A 35 45.11 17.29 -19.26
CA GLY A 35 46.33 17.80 -18.62
C GLY A 35 47.00 16.81 -17.65
N ALA A 36 46.41 15.62 -17.45
CA ALA A 36 46.99 14.58 -16.59
C ALA A 36 48.16 13.87 -17.30
N PRO A 37 49.29 13.61 -16.62
CA PRO A 37 50.41 12.87 -17.21
C PRO A 37 49.99 11.49 -17.71
N LEU A 38 50.48 11.07 -18.88
CA LEU A 38 50.09 9.81 -19.52
C LEU A 38 50.30 8.58 -18.61
N ALA A 39 51.38 8.59 -17.83
CA ALA A 39 51.67 7.55 -16.84
C ALA A 39 50.64 7.50 -15.69
N SER A 40 50.01 8.62 -15.36
CA SER A 40 48.93 8.70 -14.35
C SER A 40 47.59 8.26 -14.96
N VAL A 41 47.27 8.70 -16.18
CA VAL A 41 46.09 8.25 -16.92
C VAL A 41 46.10 6.72 -17.10
N SER A 42 47.22 6.17 -17.55
CA SER A 42 47.39 4.72 -17.69
C SER A 42 47.19 3.97 -16.35
N ARG A 43 47.64 4.56 -15.24
CA ARG A 43 47.42 4.01 -13.90
C ARG A 43 45.95 4.06 -13.49
N TYR A 44 45.23 5.14 -13.77
CA TYR A 44 43.80 5.28 -13.43
C TYR A 44 42.94 4.22 -14.13
N PHE A 45 43.21 3.95 -15.41
CA PHE A 45 42.48 2.93 -16.19
C PHE A 45 42.85 1.49 -15.82
N ARG A 46 43.93 1.30 -15.06
CA ARG A 46 44.38 0.00 -14.50
C ARG A 46 43.92 -0.24 -13.06
N GLY A 47 43.00 0.60 -12.53
CA GLY A 47 42.36 0.36 -11.24
C GLY A 47 43.04 1.03 -10.05
N THR A 48 43.95 1.97 -10.27
CA THR A 48 44.43 2.85 -9.19
C THR A 48 43.41 3.93 -8.86
N ARG A 49 43.55 4.56 -7.68
CA ARG A 49 42.64 5.61 -7.23
C ARG A 49 42.58 6.76 -8.24
N VAL A 50 41.38 7.06 -8.72
CA VAL A 50 41.10 8.11 -9.70
C VAL A 50 40.82 9.43 -8.99
N PRO A 51 41.56 10.51 -9.27
CA PRO A 51 41.28 11.83 -8.71
C PRO A 51 39.95 12.41 -9.23
N ALA A 52 39.24 13.16 -8.39
CA ALA A 52 37.98 13.78 -8.77
C ALA A 52 38.16 14.78 -9.93
N ASP A 53 39.23 15.57 -9.90
CA ASP A 53 39.57 16.54 -10.96
C ASP A 53 39.75 15.88 -12.33
N PHE A 54 40.24 14.63 -12.34
CA PHE A 54 40.38 13.86 -13.57
C PHE A 54 39.01 13.42 -14.13
N CYS A 55 38.07 13.01 -13.27
CA CYS A 55 36.70 12.71 -13.67
C CYS A 55 35.97 13.97 -14.19
N GLY A 56 36.18 15.13 -13.56
CA GLY A 56 35.67 16.41 -14.04
C GLY A 56 36.23 16.76 -15.42
N ALA A 57 37.54 16.60 -15.61
CA ALA A 57 38.20 16.84 -16.90
C ALA A 57 37.69 15.91 -18.02
N LEU A 58 37.32 14.66 -17.71
CA LEU A 58 36.67 13.76 -18.66
C LEU A 58 35.28 14.26 -19.07
N GLY A 59 34.50 14.80 -18.13
CA GLY A 59 33.21 15.42 -18.44
C GLY A 59 33.35 16.62 -19.35
N VAL A 60 34.29 17.51 -19.04
CA VAL A 60 34.52 18.77 -19.79
C VAL A 60 35.08 18.51 -21.18
N HIS A 61 36.10 17.69 -21.33
CA HIS A 61 36.85 17.57 -22.60
C HIS A 61 36.37 16.45 -23.52
N PHE A 62 35.63 15.48 -22.97
CA PHE A 62 35.16 14.30 -23.71
C PHE A 62 33.64 14.11 -23.64
N GLY A 63 32.92 15.04 -22.99
CA GLY A 63 31.47 14.97 -22.90
C GLY A 63 30.98 13.74 -22.14
N VAL A 64 31.78 13.22 -21.20
CA VAL A 64 31.42 12.04 -20.40
C VAL A 64 30.43 12.45 -19.33
N ASN A 65 29.29 11.75 -19.22
CA ASN A 65 28.30 12.01 -18.19
C ASN A 65 28.86 11.67 -16.79
N PRO A 66 29.04 12.65 -15.89
CA PRO A 66 29.65 12.42 -14.57
C PRO A 66 28.79 11.54 -13.66
N SER A 67 27.45 11.65 -13.78
CA SER A 67 26.52 10.81 -13.01
C SER A 67 26.67 9.35 -13.40
N TRP A 68 26.73 9.06 -14.71
CA TRP A 68 26.99 7.72 -15.21
C TRP A 68 28.38 7.22 -14.81
N LEU A 69 29.42 8.05 -14.93
CA LEU A 69 30.79 7.66 -14.60
C LEU A 69 30.93 7.26 -13.12
N LEU A 70 30.28 8.00 -12.22
CA LEU A 70 30.40 7.79 -10.77
C LEU A 70 29.43 6.74 -10.23
N THR A 71 28.21 6.67 -10.76
CA THR A 71 27.12 5.83 -10.20
C THR A 71 26.70 4.68 -11.09
N GLY A 72 27.02 4.73 -12.39
CA GLY A 72 26.54 3.81 -13.42
C GLY A 72 25.12 4.10 -13.92
N GLU A 73 24.44 5.14 -13.42
CA GLU A 73 23.08 5.50 -13.82
C GLU A 73 23.09 6.48 -15.02
N GLY A 74 22.30 6.18 -16.07
CA GLY A 74 22.17 7.02 -17.26
C GLY A 74 23.01 6.57 -18.47
N THR A 75 23.12 7.43 -19.48
CA THR A 75 23.95 7.18 -20.68
C THR A 75 25.37 7.73 -20.50
N PRO A 76 26.38 7.16 -21.18
CA PRO A 76 27.78 7.55 -21.00
C PRO A 76 28.13 8.96 -21.49
N TRP A 77 27.36 9.51 -22.43
CA TRP A 77 27.71 10.74 -23.13
C TRP A 77 26.65 11.83 -22.91
N ILE A 78 27.13 13.05 -22.65
CA ILE A 78 26.32 14.26 -22.45
C ILE A 78 25.57 14.64 -23.73
N SER A 79 26.12 14.31 -24.92
CA SER A 79 25.50 14.55 -26.23
C SER A 79 24.15 13.84 -26.42
N ASP A 80 23.88 12.80 -25.64
CA ASP A 80 22.66 12.01 -25.73
C ASP A 80 21.54 12.59 -24.84
N ILE A 81 21.80 13.73 -24.19
CA ILE A 81 20.88 14.40 -23.27
C ILE A 81 20.36 15.70 -23.92
N PRO A 82 19.04 15.94 -24.02
CA PRO A 82 18.48 17.13 -24.67
C PRO A 82 19.04 18.46 -24.12
N GLU A 83 19.21 19.49 -24.97
CA GLU A 83 19.86 20.79 -24.68
C GLU A 83 19.42 21.49 -23.38
N ARG A 84 18.15 21.37 -22.97
CA ARG A 84 17.67 21.95 -21.69
C ARG A 84 18.29 21.31 -20.44
N THR A 85 18.80 20.09 -20.54
CA THR A 85 19.43 19.37 -19.44
C THR A 85 20.94 19.64 -19.36
N SER A 86 21.54 20.19 -20.42
CA SER A 86 22.97 20.55 -20.46
C SER A 86 23.32 21.68 -19.48
N ALA A 87 22.45 22.69 -19.37
CA ALA A 87 22.61 23.76 -18.37
C ALA A 87 22.56 23.21 -16.93
N MET A 88 21.60 22.32 -16.66
CA MET A 88 21.47 21.64 -15.36
C MET A 88 22.69 20.77 -15.06
N ALA A 89 23.27 20.09 -16.06
CA ALA A 89 24.49 19.29 -15.89
C ALA A 89 25.73 20.15 -15.58
N GLY A 90 25.84 21.34 -16.18
CA GLY A 90 26.89 22.32 -15.86
C GLY A 90 26.78 22.83 -14.41
N ASP A 91 25.56 23.21 -14.01
CA ASP A 91 25.30 23.66 -12.65
C ASP A 91 25.55 22.54 -11.60
N LEU A 92 25.35 21.27 -11.94
CA LEU A 92 25.65 20.14 -11.05
C LEU A 92 27.15 19.92 -10.84
N LEU A 93 27.95 20.07 -11.89
CA LEU A 93 29.41 19.98 -11.78
C LEU A 93 29.96 21.08 -10.89
N GLU A 94 29.48 22.32 -11.08
CA GLU A 94 29.88 23.47 -10.26
C GLU A 94 29.50 23.25 -8.77
N LEU A 95 28.42 22.52 -8.49
CA LEU A 95 27.96 22.24 -7.12
C LEU A 95 28.87 21.22 -6.42
N VAL A 96 29.28 20.18 -7.15
CA VAL A 96 30.19 19.15 -6.65
C VAL A 96 31.58 19.75 -6.37
N GLU A 97 32.05 20.64 -7.24
CA GLU A 97 33.31 21.36 -7.04
C GLU A 97 33.26 22.25 -5.78
N ALA A 98 32.16 23.01 -5.59
CA ALA A 98 31.96 23.82 -4.39
C ALA A 98 31.90 22.98 -3.10
N MET A 99 31.20 21.83 -3.12
CA MET A 99 31.14 20.91 -1.98
C MET A 99 32.52 20.29 -1.65
N ASN A 100 33.30 19.92 -2.66
CA ASN A 100 34.65 19.40 -2.47
C ASN A 100 35.61 20.45 -1.88
N ALA A 101 35.48 21.71 -2.31
CA ALA A 101 36.24 22.82 -1.73
C ALA A 101 35.92 23.01 -0.23
N VAL A 102 34.64 22.93 0.16
CA VAL A 102 34.21 23.00 1.57
C VAL A 102 34.69 21.79 2.39
N ASN A 103 34.62 20.57 1.84
CA ASN A 103 35.01 19.34 2.54
C ASN A 103 36.54 19.21 2.76
N HIS A 104 37.36 19.80 1.87
CA HIS A 104 38.83 19.80 2.02
C HIS A 104 39.36 20.81 3.03
N MET A 105 38.56 21.79 3.45
CA MET A 105 38.92 22.76 4.48
C MET A 105 38.63 22.20 5.89
N ARG A 106 39.49 21.30 6.41
CA ARG A 106 39.34 20.73 7.76
C ARG A 106 39.52 21.78 8.86
N LEU A 107 38.48 21.95 9.70
CA LEU A 107 38.38 22.79 10.91
C LEU A 107 39.23 22.31 12.12
N GLY A 108 40.42 21.76 11.88
CA GLY A 108 41.32 21.27 12.92
C GLY A 108 42.39 22.32 13.29
N ALA A 109 42.24 22.95 14.45
CA ALA A 109 43.13 23.94 15.09
C ALA A 109 43.07 25.37 14.50
N LEU A 110 42.18 26.20 15.07
CA LEU A 110 41.94 27.59 14.71
C LEU A 110 42.59 28.56 15.73
N THR A 111 43.80 29.06 15.47
CA THR A 111 44.36 30.28 16.13
C THR A 111 45.36 31.01 15.22
N GLY A 112 45.00 32.17 14.65
CA GLY A 112 45.89 32.98 13.79
C GLY A 112 45.24 33.66 12.57
N LYS A 113 45.90 34.71 12.02
CA LYS A 113 45.46 35.52 10.86
C LYS A 113 45.19 34.71 9.58
N HIS A 114 45.88 33.56 9.40
CA HIS A 114 45.63 32.65 8.30
C HIS A 114 44.20 32.08 8.31
N HIS A 115 43.60 31.89 9.49
CA HIS A 115 42.23 31.36 9.59
C HIS A 115 41.16 32.37 9.19
N LEU A 116 41.40 33.67 9.35
CA LEU A 116 40.48 34.69 8.84
C LEU A 116 40.38 34.64 7.31
N ARG A 117 41.48 34.28 6.63
CA ARG A 117 41.48 34.08 5.18
C ARG A 117 40.70 32.83 4.78
N VAL A 118 40.95 31.70 5.45
CA VAL A 118 40.23 30.44 5.20
C VAL A 118 38.74 30.57 5.51
N LEU A 119 38.36 31.28 6.57
CA LEU A 119 36.95 31.56 6.89
C LEU A 119 36.29 32.45 5.83
N ARG A 120 37.01 33.41 5.24
CA ARG A 120 36.49 34.19 4.11
C ARG A 120 36.32 33.34 2.86
N GLU A 121 37.31 32.52 2.51
CA GLU A 121 37.23 31.60 1.37
C GLU A 121 36.10 30.58 1.53
N LEU A 122 35.91 30.05 2.75
CA LEU A 122 34.79 29.17 3.07
C LEU A 122 33.45 29.89 2.97
N ASN A 123 33.36 31.13 3.45
CA ASN A 123 32.14 31.94 3.33
C ASN A 123 31.82 32.27 1.86
N GLU A 124 32.82 32.58 1.03
CA GLU A 124 32.66 32.79 -0.42
C GLU A 124 32.27 31.50 -1.15
N ALA A 125 32.83 30.35 -0.76
CA ALA A 125 32.45 29.05 -1.30
C ALA A 125 31.00 28.67 -0.92
N LEU A 126 30.61 28.91 0.33
CA LEU A 126 29.22 28.70 0.79
C LEU A 126 28.25 29.61 0.04
N LYS A 127 28.60 30.89 -0.15
CA LYS A 127 27.77 31.82 -0.92
C LYS A 127 27.58 31.36 -2.36
N ARG A 128 28.66 30.95 -3.04
CA ARG A 128 28.58 30.39 -4.41
C ARG A 128 27.74 29.12 -4.46
N PHE A 129 27.88 28.25 -3.46
CA PHE A 129 27.06 27.05 -3.32
C PHE A 129 25.57 27.38 -3.17
N GLU A 130 25.22 28.35 -2.33
CA GLU A 130 23.83 28.79 -2.16
C GLU A 130 23.25 29.42 -3.42
N GLU A 131 24.01 30.29 -4.11
CA GLU A 131 23.63 30.90 -5.38
C GLU A 131 23.39 29.84 -6.47
N LEU A 132 24.23 28.82 -6.53
CA LEU A 132 24.11 27.73 -7.47
C LEU A 132 22.95 26.79 -7.14
N ARG A 133 22.75 26.47 -5.86
CA ARG A 133 21.60 25.71 -5.39
C ARG A 133 20.28 26.42 -5.73
N ALA A 134 20.24 27.74 -5.59
CA ALA A 134 19.09 28.55 -6.00
C ALA A 134 18.85 28.46 -7.52
N ARG A 135 19.90 28.60 -8.35
CA ARG A 135 19.81 28.43 -9.81
C ARG A 135 19.31 27.04 -10.20
N LEU A 136 19.87 25.98 -9.62
CA LEU A 136 19.43 24.60 -9.85
C LEU A 136 17.96 24.40 -9.48
N ASN A 137 17.55 24.93 -8.33
CA ASN A 137 16.17 24.86 -7.88
C ASN A 137 15.22 25.56 -8.86
N ASP A 138 15.57 26.74 -9.37
CA ASP A 138 14.77 27.48 -10.35
C ASP A 138 14.58 26.72 -11.67
N HIS A 139 15.60 25.97 -12.12
CA HIS A 139 15.51 25.13 -13.32
C HIS A 139 14.77 23.80 -13.06
N ALA A 140 15.01 23.17 -11.91
CA ALA A 140 14.43 21.88 -11.56
C ALA A 140 12.93 21.98 -11.27
N ARG A 141 12.49 23.07 -10.62
CA ARG A 141 11.09 23.29 -10.20
C ARG A 141 10.06 23.13 -11.34
N PRO A 142 10.17 23.80 -12.50
CA PRO A 142 9.20 23.64 -13.59
C PRO A 142 9.22 22.24 -14.21
N VAL A 143 10.39 21.60 -14.28
CA VAL A 143 10.54 20.22 -14.78
C VAL A 143 9.82 19.26 -13.83
N LEU A 144 10.08 19.37 -12.53
CA LEU A 144 9.46 18.55 -11.49
C LEU A 144 7.93 18.75 -11.47
N THR A 145 7.46 20.00 -11.57
CA THR A 145 6.03 20.32 -11.63
C THR A 145 5.34 19.61 -12.79
N ARG A 146 5.95 19.64 -13.98
CA ARG A 146 5.42 18.95 -15.17
C ARG A 146 5.40 17.43 -14.96
N LEU A 147 6.51 16.84 -14.52
CA LEU A 147 6.59 15.40 -14.28
C LEU A 147 5.55 14.92 -13.25
N LEU A 148 5.34 15.67 -12.18
CA LEU A 148 4.31 15.38 -11.17
C LEU A 148 2.89 15.46 -11.75
N SER A 149 2.62 16.42 -12.64
CA SER A 149 1.33 16.52 -13.34
C SER A 149 1.09 15.34 -14.29
N ASP A 150 2.14 14.92 -15.00
CA ASP A 150 2.08 13.76 -15.90
C ASP A 150 1.88 12.47 -15.09
N MET A 151 2.57 12.32 -13.96
CA MET A 151 2.43 11.16 -13.06
C MET A 151 1.02 11.11 -12.46
N GLU A 152 0.48 12.24 -12.02
CA GLU A 152 -0.89 12.35 -11.52
C GLU A 152 -1.90 11.90 -12.58
N THR A 153 -1.68 12.27 -13.85
CA THR A 153 -2.53 11.84 -14.97
C THR A 153 -2.41 10.33 -15.22
N ALA A 154 -1.20 9.77 -15.19
CA ALA A 154 -0.97 8.33 -15.34
C ALA A 154 -1.65 7.53 -14.21
N VAL A 155 -1.48 7.97 -12.95
CA VAL A 155 -2.13 7.39 -11.77
C VAL A 155 -3.65 7.41 -11.90
N ARG A 156 -4.24 8.55 -12.29
CA ARG A 156 -5.70 8.66 -12.51
C ARG A 156 -6.21 7.72 -13.61
N ARG A 157 -5.39 7.42 -14.62
CA ARG A 157 -5.70 6.48 -15.71
C ARG A 157 -5.38 5.03 -15.36
N MET A 158 -4.86 4.77 -14.17
CA MET A 158 -4.38 3.46 -13.74
C MET A 158 -3.25 2.88 -14.62
N ASP A 159 -2.45 3.74 -15.26
CA ASP A 159 -1.31 3.34 -16.09
C ASP A 159 -0.05 3.17 -15.22
N VAL A 160 0.09 1.96 -14.65
CA VAL A 160 1.14 1.63 -13.67
C VAL A 160 2.54 1.74 -14.28
N ASP A 161 2.72 1.27 -15.52
CA ASP A 161 4.03 1.26 -16.18
C ASP A 161 4.50 2.69 -16.44
N ARG A 162 3.63 3.54 -17.02
CA ARG A 162 3.96 4.94 -17.27
C ARG A 162 4.21 5.71 -15.97
N ALA A 163 3.43 5.44 -14.92
CA ALA A 163 3.65 6.04 -13.62
C ALA A 163 5.00 5.63 -13.02
N GLY A 164 5.47 4.40 -13.24
CA GLY A 164 6.78 3.92 -12.79
C GLY A 164 7.96 4.60 -13.47
N ASP A 165 7.87 4.81 -14.79
CA ASP A 165 8.88 5.57 -15.54
C ASP A 165 8.98 7.01 -15.04
N LEU A 166 7.82 7.66 -14.87
CA LEU A 166 7.72 9.04 -14.38
C LEU A 166 8.23 9.16 -12.94
N TYR A 167 7.90 8.19 -12.08
CA TYR A 167 8.40 8.14 -10.71
C TYR A 167 9.94 8.11 -10.67
N THR A 168 10.57 7.27 -11.51
CA THR A 168 12.03 7.18 -11.61
C THR A 168 12.64 8.52 -12.05
N ALA A 169 12.06 9.17 -13.06
CA ALA A 169 12.51 10.48 -13.51
C ALA A 169 12.36 11.56 -12.42
N ILE A 170 11.24 11.56 -11.69
CA ILE A 170 10.99 12.49 -10.58
C ILE A 170 12.04 12.30 -9.46
N GLN A 171 12.39 11.06 -9.11
CA GLN A 171 13.40 10.79 -8.07
C GLN A 171 14.80 11.33 -8.42
N GLN A 172 15.13 11.46 -9.70
CA GLN A 172 16.38 12.09 -10.14
C GLN A 172 16.30 13.62 -10.05
N VAL A 173 15.22 14.21 -10.55
CA VAL A 173 15.06 15.68 -10.58
C VAL A 173 14.84 16.26 -9.18
N ARG A 174 14.14 15.54 -8.28
CA ARG A 174 13.82 16.05 -6.93
C ARG A 174 15.05 16.37 -6.09
N ARG A 175 16.21 15.76 -6.38
CA ARG A 175 17.47 15.99 -5.65
C ARG A 175 17.97 17.43 -5.78
N PHE A 176 17.45 18.16 -6.76
CA PHE A 176 17.85 19.52 -7.10
C PHE A 176 16.74 20.55 -6.84
N CYS A 177 15.62 20.13 -6.23
CA CYS A 177 14.50 21.00 -5.94
C CYS A 177 14.13 20.94 -4.46
N ASP A 178 14.23 22.09 -3.78
CA ASP A 178 13.93 22.24 -2.35
C ASP A 178 12.54 22.85 -2.12
N ASP A 179 11.59 22.58 -3.01
CA ASP A 179 10.21 23.06 -2.89
C ASP A 179 9.36 22.08 -2.06
N ARG A 180 8.97 22.51 -0.86
CA ARG A 180 8.15 21.72 0.07
C ARG A 180 6.77 21.35 -0.48
N GLU A 181 6.16 22.21 -1.30
CA GLU A 181 4.84 21.90 -1.88
C GLU A 181 4.96 20.79 -2.93
N LEU A 182 6.03 20.83 -3.72
CA LEU A 182 6.32 19.77 -4.69
C LEU A 182 6.74 18.46 -4.00
N GLU A 183 7.48 18.54 -2.88
CA GLU A 183 7.80 17.37 -2.06
C GLU A 183 6.53 16.74 -1.48
N TYR A 184 5.65 17.54 -0.89
CA TYR A 184 4.34 17.09 -0.42
C TYR A 184 3.52 16.43 -1.54
N LYS A 185 3.48 17.04 -2.73
CA LYS A 185 2.78 16.47 -3.90
C LYS A 185 3.39 15.14 -4.34
N LEU A 186 4.73 15.04 -4.37
CA LEU A 186 5.44 13.82 -4.70
C LEU A 186 5.12 12.70 -3.71
N GLU A 187 5.25 12.94 -2.40
CA GLU A 187 5.00 11.92 -1.39
C GLU A 187 3.55 11.41 -1.45
N ARG A 188 2.58 12.31 -1.72
CA ARG A 188 1.16 11.93 -1.92
C ARG A 188 0.92 11.09 -3.18
N LEU A 189 1.56 11.44 -4.30
CA LEU A 189 1.50 10.64 -5.53
C LEU A 189 2.20 9.28 -5.35
N SER A 190 3.31 9.26 -4.61
CA SER A 190 4.06 8.04 -4.29
C SER A 190 3.22 7.08 -3.46
N ALA A 191 2.51 7.57 -2.43
CA ALA A 191 1.58 6.76 -1.67
C ALA A 191 0.49 6.12 -2.54
N THR A 192 -0.07 6.88 -3.49
CA THR A 192 -1.10 6.36 -4.42
C THR A 192 -0.52 5.35 -5.41
N PHE A 193 0.68 5.61 -5.94
CA PHE A 193 1.38 4.72 -6.87
C PHE A 193 1.72 3.37 -6.22
N GLU A 194 2.22 3.37 -4.98
CA GLU A 194 2.54 2.12 -4.29
C GLU A 194 1.28 1.30 -3.95
N LEU A 195 0.13 1.95 -3.71
CA LEU A 195 -1.16 1.25 -3.62
C LEU A 195 -1.54 0.56 -4.93
N MET A 196 -1.34 1.22 -6.07
CA MET A 196 -1.60 0.62 -7.39
C MET A 196 -0.68 -0.57 -7.67
N ARG A 197 0.54 -0.58 -7.10
CA ARG A 197 1.48 -1.72 -7.18
C ARG A 197 1.18 -2.82 -6.16
N HIS A 198 0.11 -2.69 -5.39
CA HIS A 198 -0.27 -3.60 -4.30
C HIS A 198 0.80 -3.70 -3.20
N ASP A 199 1.55 -2.62 -2.94
CA ASP A 199 2.43 -2.52 -1.78
C ASP A 199 1.91 -1.51 -0.73
N PRO A 200 0.92 -1.91 0.10
CA PRO A 200 0.34 -1.02 1.11
C PRO A 200 1.35 -0.62 2.19
N SER A 201 2.47 -1.35 2.34
CA SER A 201 3.48 -1.05 3.34
C SER A 201 4.35 0.15 2.93
N GLU A 202 4.79 0.21 1.67
CA GLU A 202 5.49 1.39 1.15
C GLU A 202 4.53 2.58 1.00
N SER A 203 3.28 2.33 0.57
CA SER A 203 2.26 3.39 0.56
C SER A 203 2.06 4.02 1.93
N LEU A 204 1.95 3.20 2.99
CA LEU A 204 1.84 3.69 4.37
C LEU A 204 3.04 4.57 4.76
N ARG A 205 4.27 4.19 4.39
CA ARG A 205 5.46 5.01 4.68
C ARG A 205 5.40 6.38 4.01
N HIS A 206 5.02 6.44 2.74
CA HIS A 206 4.83 7.70 2.04
C HIS A 206 3.72 8.53 2.67
N GLN A 207 2.56 7.93 2.99
CA GLN A 207 1.48 8.65 3.65
C GLN A 207 1.85 9.16 5.05
N GLN A 208 2.67 8.43 5.80
CA GLN A 208 3.22 8.89 7.07
C GLN A 208 4.11 10.13 6.90
N ARG A 209 4.91 10.20 5.83
CA ARG A 209 5.70 11.41 5.50
C ARG A 209 4.80 12.58 5.12
N VAL A 210 3.79 12.36 4.29
CA VAL A 210 2.77 13.38 3.94
C VAL A 210 2.13 13.93 5.21
N PHE A 211 1.69 13.07 6.12
CA PHE A 211 1.09 13.49 7.38
C PHE A 211 2.10 14.20 8.30
N GLY A 212 3.36 13.75 8.31
CA GLY A 212 4.47 14.40 9.00
C GLY A 212 4.71 15.84 8.54
N LEU A 213 4.64 16.10 7.22
CA LEU A 213 4.74 17.45 6.67
C LEU A 213 3.57 18.33 7.13
N VAL A 214 2.34 17.81 7.12
CA VAL A 214 1.16 18.52 7.64
C VAL A 214 1.31 18.88 9.13
N LEU A 215 1.88 17.99 9.93
CA LEU A 215 2.17 18.21 11.35
C LEU A 215 3.20 19.33 11.56
N ILE A 216 4.32 19.28 10.85
CA ILE A 216 5.42 20.26 10.98
C ILE A 216 4.96 21.66 10.60
N GLU A 217 4.09 21.79 9.58
CA GLU A 217 3.56 23.08 9.14
C GLU A 217 2.45 23.64 10.04
N GLY A 218 2.06 22.93 11.11
CA GLY A 218 1.00 23.34 12.03
C GLY A 218 -0.38 23.40 11.38
N ARG A 219 -0.59 22.71 10.25
CA ARG A 219 -1.81 22.78 9.42
C ARG A 219 -2.92 21.83 9.86
N LEU A 220 -2.86 21.30 11.07
CA LEU A 220 -3.80 20.29 11.57
C LEU A 220 -5.25 20.80 11.66
N ASP A 221 -5.42 22.11 11.81
CA ASP A 221 -6.72 22.77 11.84
C ASP A 221 -7.17 23.14 10.41
N SER A 222 -7.24 22.15 9.51
CA SER A 222 -7.71 22.37 8.13
C SER A 222 -8.42 21.15 7.53
N ASN A 223 -9.32 21.41 6.58
CA ASN A 223 -9.98 20.34 5.81
C ASN A 223 -8.96 19.50 5.01
N ALA A 224 -7.84 20.09 4.58
CA ALA A 224 -6.78 19.37 3.88
C ALA A 224 -6.05 18.37 4.80
N ALA A 225 -5.74 18.78 6.04
CA ALA A 225 -5.16 17.87 7.03
C ALA A 225 -6.09 16.70 7.35
N LEU A 226 -7.40 16.97 7.47
CA LEU A 226 -8.41 15.93 7.64
C LEU A 226 -8.42 14.88 6.53
N GLU A 227 -8.31 15.31 5.28
CA GLU A 227 -8.21 14.40 4.14
C GLU A 227 -6.97 13.49 4.23
N GLU A 228 -5.84 14.02 4.69
CA GLU A 228 -4.64 13.20 4.91
C GLU A 228 -4.78 12.25 6.10
N THR A 229 -5.47 12.67 7.18
CA THR A 229 -5.83 11.79 8.30
C THR A 229 -6.70 10.63 7.83
N ILE A 230 -7.73 10.89 7.03
CA ILE A 230 -8.63 9.87 6.48
C ILE A 230 -7.83 8.84 5.67
N ARG A 231 -6.94 9.29 4.77
CA ARG A 231 -6.12 8.39 3.96
C ARG A 231 -5.16 7.55 4.80
N LEU A 232 -4.50 8.19 5.76
CA LEU A 232 -3.59 7.48 6.68
C LEU A 232 -4.35 6.44 7.51
N ALA A 233 -5.53 6.76 8.02
CA ALA A 233 -6.36 5.82 8.78
C ALA A 233 -6.82 4.63 7.93
N MET A 234 -7.20 4.87 6.67
CA MET A 234 -7.54 3.79 5.73
C MET A 234 -6.33 2.87 5.49
N LEU A 235 -5.15 3.42 5.23
CA LEU A 235 -3.90 2.67 5.02
C LEU A 235 -3.46 1.90 6.27
N LEU A 236 -3.59 2.49 7.45
CA LEU A 236 -3.35 1.80 8.72
C LEU A 236 -4.29 0.59 8.86
N SER A 237 -5.58 0.75 8.54
CA SER A 237 -6.52 -0.38 8.55
C SER A 237 -6.18 -1.43 7.49
N GLU A 238 -5.76 -1.05 6.29
CA GLU A 238 -5.37 -2.01 5.24
C GLU A 238 -4.10 -2.80 5.57
N THR A 239 -3.26 -2.25 6.44
CA THR A 239 -2.04 -2.90 6.96
C THR A 239 -2.26 -3.59 8.31
N GLY A 240 -3.51 -3.73 8.76
CA GLY A 240 -3.87 -4.46 9.98
C GLY A 240 -3.51 -3.74 11.28
N ARG A 241 -3.40 -2.41 11.20
CA ARG A 241 -3.17 -1.49 12.33
C ARG A 241 -4.47 -0.75 12.67
N GLU A 242 -5.58 -1.48 12.78
CA GLU A 242 -6.91 -0.90 13.00
C GLU A 242 -6.98 -0.09 14.30
N GLN A 243 -6.31 -0.54 15.38
CA GLN A 243 -6.28 0.20 16.64
C GLN A 243 -5.63 1.58 16.48
N ASP A 244 -4.51 1.65 15.76
CA ASP A 244 -3.83 2.91 15.46
C ASP A 244 -4.70 3.81 14.56
N ALA A 245 -5.42 3.22 13.61
CA ALA A 245 -6.35 3.95 12.76
C ALA A 245 -7.50 4.57 13.57
N VAL A 246 -8.07 3.82 14.53
CA VAL A 246 -9.11 4.34 15.45
C VAL A 246 -8.54 5.45 16.32
N ALA A 247 -7.37 5.25 16.92
CA ALA A 247 -6.72 6.25 17.78
C ALA A 247 -6.43 7.55 17.01
N LEU A 248 -5.89 7.43 15.80
CA LEU A 248 -5.64 8.57 14.90
C LEU A 248 -6.92 9.33 14.58
N CYS A 249 -7.99 8.62 14.19
CA CYS A 249 -9.27 9.27 13.88
C CYS A 249 -9.86 9.99 15.11
N LYS A 250 -9.81 9.37 16.30
CA LYS A 250 -10.30 9.98 17.54
C LYS A 250 -9.49 11.22 17.92
N ALA A 251 -8.16 11.14 17.86
CA ALA A 251 -7.29 12.27 18.14
C ALA A 251 -7.53 13.44 17.18
N ALA A 252 -7.70 13.19 15.88
CA ALA A 252 -8.02 14.22 14.92
C ALA A 252 -9.39 14.87 15.22
N VAL A 253 -10.40 14.07 15.53
CA VAL A 253 -11.72 14.56 15.94
C VAL A 253 -11.64 15.46 17.17
N GLU A 254 -10.86 15.08 18.18
CA GLU A 254 -10.70 15.83 19.42
C GLU A 254 -9.94 17.15 19.20
N LEU A 255 -8.84 17.09 18.43
CA LEU A 255 -8.02 18.25 18.09
C LEU A 255 -8.81 19.34 17.34
N ILE A 256 -9.71 18.92 16.45
CA ILE A 256 -10.51 19.82 15.61
C ILE A 256 -11.69 20.43 16.39
N GLY A 257 -12.22 19.69 17.37
CA GLY A 257 -13.39 20.11 18.13
C GLY A 257 -14.61 20.45 17.26
N ASP A 258 -15.33 21.50 17.64
CA ASP A 258 -16.59 21.90 16.98
C ASP A 258 -16.39 22.54 15.61
N ARG A 259 -15.19 23.10 15.34
CA ARG A 259 -14.85 23.74 14.06
C ARG A 259 -14.94 22.78 12.88
N GLY A 260 -14.72 21.50 13.12
CA GLY A 260 -14.78 20.46 12.09
C GLY A 260 -16.14 20.37 11.41
N SER A 261 -17.22 20.81 12.06
CA SER A 261 -18.57 20.79 11.49
C SER A 261 -18.70 21.62 10.21
N GLU A 262 -17.84 22.62 10.00
CA GLU A 262 -17.80 23.45 8.79
C GLU A 262 -17.15 22.73 7.59
N TRP A 263 -16.39 21.66 7.86
CA TRP A 263 -15.54 21.01 6.88
C TRP A 263 -16.20 19.80 6.25
N GLN A 264 -16.09 19.68 4.92
CA GLN A 264 -16.76 18.62 4.16
C GLN A 264 -16.24 17.21 4.51
N SER A 265 -14.99 17.11 4.93
CA SER A 265 -14.33 15.84 5.24
C SER A 265 -14.65 15.32 6.65
N PHE A 266 -15.10 16.18 7.56
CA PHE A 266 -15.31 15.82 8.95
C PHE A 266 -16.43 14.79 9.18
N PRO A 267 -17.62 14.88 8.55
CA PRO A 267 -18.61 13.82 8.64
C PRO A 267 -18.10 12.47 8.17
N PHE A 268 -17.26 12.45 7.13
CA PHE A 268 -16.66 11.21 6.65
C PHE A 268 -15.60 10.67 7.60
N LEU A 269 -14.80 11.52 8.24
CA LEU A 269 -13.86 11.07 9.30
C LEU A 269 -14.63 10.41 10.46
N LYS A 270 -15.73 11.02 10.92
CA LYS A 270 -16.57 10.44 11.99
C LYS A 270 -17.21 9.12 11.56
N PHE A 271 -17.71 9.03 10.33
CA PHE A 271 -18.22 7.78 9.76
C PHE A 271 -17.12 6.71 9.70
N LEU A 272 -15.93 7.05 9.20
CA LEU A 272 -14.78 6.16 9.11
C LEU A 272 -14.33 5.70 10.50
N THR A 273 -14.36 6.59 11.49
CA THR A 273 -14.09 6.22 12.90
C THR A 273 -15.05 5.13 13.35
N GLY A 274 -16.34 5.27 13.04
CA GLY A 274 -17.35 4.26 13.34
C GLY A 274 -17.12 2.94 12.61
N GLN A 275 -16.73 3.00 11.33
CA GLN A 275 -16.35 1.82 10.56
C GLN A 275 -15.14 1.10 11.18
N LEU A 276 -14.10 1.84 11.56
CA LEU A 276 -12.90 1.28 12.16
C LEU A 276 -13.19 0.69 13.54
N MET A 277 -14.04 1.34 14.34
CA MET A 277 -14.56 0.80 15.59
C MET A 277 -15.34 -0.50 15.36
N ALA A 278 -16.24 -0.52 14.37
CA ALA A 278 -17.00 -1.73 14.02
C ALA A 278 -16.10 -2.89 13.58
N ASN A 279 -15.03 -2.60 12.83
CA ASN A 279 -14.02 -3.59 12.45
C ASN A 279 -13.16 -4.03 13.65
N ASN A 280 -12.93 -3.15 14.62
CA ASN A 280 -12.10 -3.39 15.81
C ASN A 280 -12.92 -3.78 17.04
N LEU A 281 -13.91 -4.65 16.86
CA LEU A 281 -14.67 -5.26 17.96
C LEU A 281 -15.53 -4.28 18.79
N GLN A 282 -15.86 -3.10 18.26
CA GLN A 282 -16.77 -2.12 18.89
C GLN A 282 -18.00 -1.89 18.02
N LEU A 283 -18.74 -2.96 17.70
CA LEU A 283 -19.77 -2.95 16.65
C LEU A 283 -20.87 -1.93 16.86
N TYR A 284 -21.59 -1.99 17.99
CA TYR A 284 -22.77 -1.15 18.19
C TYR A 284 -22.40 0.32 18.26
N ALA A 285 -21.35 0.66 19.02
CA ALA A 285 -20.84 2.03 19.08
C ALA A 285 -20.36 2.51 17.70
N GLY A 286 -19.70 1.63 16.93
CA GLY A 286 -19.27 1.90 15.57
C GLY A 286 -20.43 2.14 14.61
N ILE A 287 -21.43 1.25 14.61
CA ILE A 287 -22.66 1.34 13.80
C ILE A 287 -23.46 2.58 14.16
N GLU A 288 -23.65 2.86 15.45
CA GLU A 288 -24.35 4.06 15.91
C GLU A 288 -23.67 5.32 15.35
N LEU A 289 -22.34 5.37 15.45
CA LEU A 289 -21.56 6.49 14.91
C LEU A 289 -21.68 6.57 13.38
N MET A 290 -21.60 5.44 12.66
CA MET A 290 -21.80 5.39 11.22
C MET A 290 -23.21 5.88 10.82
N GLN A 291 -24.26 5.40 11.47
CA GLN A 291 -25.65 5.80 11.22
C GLN A 291 -25.85 7.30 11.49
N ARG A 292 -25.28 7.82 12.59
CA ARG A 292 -25.38 9.24 12.95
C ARG A 292 -24.72 10.14 11.90
N TRP A 293 -23.60 9.73 11.32
CA TRP A 293 -22.80 10.59 10.44
C TRP A 293 -23.03 10.38 8.95
N LEU A 294 -23.50 9.21 8.53
CA LEU A 294 -23.77 8.90 7.12
C LEU A 294 -24.64 9.96 6.41
N PRO A 295 -25.76 10.46 6.99
CA PRO A 295 -26.60 11.48 6.32
C PRO A 295 -25.87 12.80 6.06
N ARG A 296 -24.75 13.05 6.73
CA ARG A 296 -23.95 14.27 6.64
C ARG A 296 -22.73 14.12 5.71
N VAL A 297 -22.42 12.90 5.28
CA VAL A 297 -21.32 12.65 4.33
C VAL A 297 -21.65 13.29 2.99
N LYS A 298 -20.70 14.06 2.44
CA LYS A 298 -20.81 14.70 1.13
C LYS A 298 -20.05 13.92 0.06
N GLY A 299 -20.51 14.03 -1.19
CA GLY A 299 -19.91 13.41 -2.37
C GLY A 299 -20.46 12.02 -2.67
N ASP A 300 -20.99 11.83 -3.87
CA ASP A 300 -21.72 10.62 -4.28
C ASP A 300 -20.93 9.33 -4.09
N VAL A 301 -19.64 9.36 -4.43
CA VAL A 301 -18.75 8.20 -4.28
C VAL A 301 -18.61 7.79 -2.82
N ARG A 302 -18.41 8.77 -1.91
CA ARG A 302 -18.29 8.52 -0.47
C ARG A 302 -19.59 8.03 0.12
N ILE A 303 -20.71 8.65 -0.25
CA ILE A 303 -22.04 8.27 0.23
C ILE A 303 -22.36 6.83 -0.17
N ARG A 304 -22.12 6.45 -1.44
CA ARG A 304 -22.32 5.08 -1.90
C ARG A 304 -21.45 4.09 -1.13
N ALA A 305 -20.15 4.34 -1.05
CA ALA A 305 -19.22 3.49 -0.29
C ALA A 305 -19.66 3.33 1.18
N ALA A 306 -19.98 4.44 1.85
CA ALA A 306 -20.39 4.46 3.25
C ALA A 306 -21.70 3.70 3.49
N ARG A 307 -22.70 3.82 2.59
CA ARG A 307 -23.93 3.03 2.64
C ARG A 307 -23.65 1.53 2.60
N HIS A 308 -22.77 1.06 1.72
CA HIS A 308 -22.43 -0.37 1.65
C HIS A 308 -21.72 -0.86 2.90
N VAL A 309 -20.78 -0.07 3.43
CA VAL A 309 -20.06 -0.44 4.66
C VAL A 309 -21.04 -0.52 5.83
N LEU A 310 -21.97 0.42 5.96
CA LEU A 310 -22.99 0.40 7.02
C LEU A 310 -23.93 -0.80 6.87
N ALA A 311 -24.47 -1.04 5.67
CA ALA A 311 -25.32 -2.20 5.41
C ALA A 311 -24.67 -3.51 5.85
N PHE A 312 -23.36 -3.64 5.58
CA PHE A 312 -22.61 -4.82 5.93
C PHE A 312 -22.30 -4.92 7.43
N ALA A 313 -21.99 -3.81 8.08
CA ALA A 313 -21.85 -3.77 9.53
C ALA A 313 -23.15 -4.18 10.22
N LEU A 314 -24.31 -3.73 9.72
CA LEU A 314 -25.62 -4.12 10.21
C LEU A 314 -25.90 -5.62 10.00
N LEU A 315 -25.56 -6.18 8.84
CA LEU A 315 -25.68 -7.61 8.56
C LEU A 315 -24.82 -8.44 9.53
N TYR A 316 -23.55 -8.06 9.75
CA TYR A 316 -22.69 -8.74 10.72
C TYR A 316 -23.08 -8.50 12.18
N ALA A 317 -23.86 -7.46 12.46
CA ALA A 317 -24.46 -7.26 13.76
C ALA A 317 -25.68 -8.14 14.00
N GLY A 318 -26.24 -8.76 12.95
CA GLY A 318 -27.55 -9.38 13.02
C GLY A 318 -28.66 -8.35 13.27
N LEU A 319 -28.45 -7.11 12.82
CA LEU A 319 -29.43 -6.02 12.91
C LEU A 319 -30.27 -5.87 11.64
N VAL A 320 -29.87 -6.57 10.58
CA VAL A 320 -30.58 -6.66 9.30
C VAL A 320 -30.62 -8.13 8.93
N GLU A 321 -31.79 -8.59 8.49
CA GLU A 321 -31.94 -9.97 8.06
C GLU A 321 -31.12 -10.22 6.79
N PRO A 322 -30.56 -11.42 6.60
CA PRO A 322 -29.74 -11.72 5.42
C PRO A 322 -30.48 -11.45 4.09
N ASP A 323 -31.79 -11.68 4.05
CA ASP A 323 -32.60 -11.40 2.87
C ASP A 323 -32.75 -9.90 2.59
N GLU A 324 -32.89 -9.08 3.63
CA GLU A 324 -32.96 -7.62 3.54
C GLU A 324 -31.61 -7.02 3.10
N ALA A 325 -30.49 -7.66 3.46
CA ALA A 325 -29.16 -7.18 3.09
C ALA A 325 -28.93 -7.16 1.56
N PHE A 326 -29.68 -7.95 0.78
CA PHE A 326 -29.69 -7.85 -0.68
C PHE A 326 -30.31 -6.55 -1.19
N ASP A 327 -31.20 -5.93 -0.43
CA ASP A 327 -31.93 -4.72 -0.81
C ASP A 327 -31.29 -3.45 -0.21
N VAL A 328 -30.56 -3.59 0.91
CA VAL A 328 -29.93 -2.46 1.62
C VAL A 328 -28.58 -2.08 1.01
N GLY A 329 -28.39 -0.78 0.73
CA GLY A 329 -27.17 -0.24 0.10
C GLY A 329 -27.12 -0.60 -1.39
N GLY A 330 -26.87 0.37 -2.26
CA GLY A 330 -27.06 0.21 -3.71
C GLY A 330 -26.29 -0.96 -4.36
N ASP A 331 -26.43 -1.07 -5.67
CA ASP A 331 -25.79 -2.13 -6.42
C ASP A 331 -24.28 -1.90 -6.55
N ASN A 332 -23.50 -2.69 -5.82
CA ASN A 332 -22.04 -2.69 -5.88
C ASN A 332 -21.49 -4.10 -5.63
N GLU A 333 -20.35 -4.36 -6.25
CA GLU A 333 -19.53 -5.56 -6.24
C GLU A 333 -18.97 -5.85 -4.85
N VAL A 334 -18.56 -4.81 -4.11
CA VAL A 334 -18.09 -4.94 -2.73
C VAL A 334 -19.20 -5.54 -1.87
N LYS A 335 -20.45 -5.11 -2.08
CA LYS A 335 -21.62 -5.70 -1.43
C LYS A 335 -21.82 -7.15 -1.87
N ALA A 336 -21.74 -7.45 -3.17
CA ALA A 336 -21.92 -8.81 -3.67
C ALA A 336 -20.90 -9.80 -3.09
N LEU A 337 -19.62 -9.41 -3.07
CA LEU A 337 -18.53 -10.20 -2.50
C LEU A 337 -18.72 -10.41 -0.99
N ASN A 338 -19.09 -9.36 -0.28
CA ASN A 338 -19.39 -9.38 1.14
C ASN A 338 -20.57 -10.30 1.50
N LEU A 339 -21.67 -10.26 0.73
CA LEU A 339 -22.80 -11.17 0.88
C LEU A 339 -22.39 -12.63 0.61
N LEU A 340 -21.53 -12.85 -0.40
CA LEU A 340 -20.99 -14.17 -0.72
C LEU A 340 -20.11 -14.72 0.40
N TYR A 341 -19.22 -13.90 0.98
CA TYR A 341 -18.43 -14.28 2.14
C TYR A 341 -19.30 -14.58 3.36
N TYR A 342 -20.31 -13.74 3.63
CA TYR A 342 -21.28 -14.01 4.70
C TYR A 342 -21.99 -15.35 4.47
N ALA A 343 -22.36 -15.66 3.23
CA ALA A 343 -22.98 -16.93 2.88
C ALA A 343 -22.05 -18.14 3.07
N ILE A 344 -20.79 -18.02 2.64
CA ILE A 344 -19.75 -19.02 2.86
C ILE A 344 -19.55 -19.26 4.36
N PHE A 345 -19.51 -18.17 5.14
CA PHE A 345 -19.37 -18.26 6.59
C PHE A 345 -20.57 -18.94 7.24
N ARG A 346 -21.79 -18.61 6.81
CA ARG A 346 -23.05 -19.16 7.36
C ARG A 346 -23.25 -20.64 7.02
N GLU A 347 -22.62 -21.13 5.95
CA GLU A 347 -22.86 -22.50 5.43
C GLU A 347 -24.35 -22.79 5.23
N ASP A 348 -25.10 -21.80 4.76
CA ASP A 348 -26.50 -21.94 4.37
C ASP A 348 -26.56 -22.07 2.84
N ARG A 349 -27.05 -23.21 2.37
CA ARG A 349 -27.04 -23.55 0.95
C ARG A 349 -27.87 -22.56 0.12
N ASP A 350 -29.09 -22.27 0.56
CA ASP A 350 -30.03 -21.49 -0.25
C ASP A 350 -29.59 -20.03 -0.29
N TYR A 351 -29.07 -19.53 0.84
CA TYR A 351 -28.47 -18.22 0.91
C TYR A 351 -27.18 -18.12 0.08
N LEU A 352 -26.33 -19.16 0.08
CA LEU A 352 -25.12 -19.24 -0.74
C LEU A 352 -25.44 -19.21 -2.24
N LEU A 353 -26.44 -19.97 -2.68
CA LEU A 353 -26.88 -19.96 -4.08
C LEU A 353 -27.48 -18.61 -4.47
N ARG A 354 -28.22 -17.93 -3.57
CA ARG A 354 -28.73 -16.58 -3.81
C ARG A 354 -27.59 -15.57 -3.93
N ALA A 355 -26.62 -15.60 -3.02
CA ALA A 355 -25.45 -14.73 -3.04
C ALA A 355 -24.58 -14.95 -4.29
N LEU A 356 -24.42 -16.21 -4.73
CA LEU A 356 -23.75 -16.57 -5.98
C LEU A 356 -24.44 -15.95 -7.20
N ARG A 357 -25.75 -16.15 -7.34
CA ARG A 357 -26.52 -15.56 -8.46
C ARG A 357 -26.40 -14.04 -8.46
N TYR A 358 -26.49 -13.43 -7.28
CA TYR A 358 -26.30 -11.98 -7.13
C TYR A 358 -24.90 -11.56 -7.58
N PHE A 359 -23.84 -12.22 -7.11
CA PHE A 359 -22.46 -11.91 -7.49
C PHE A 359 -22.20 -12.09 -9.00
N GLU A 360 -22.63 -13.20 -9.58
CA GLU A 360 -22.44 -13.48 -11.01
C GLU A 360 -23.18 -12.49 -11.92
N SER A 361 -24.37 -12.05 -11.51
CA SER A 361 -25.12 -11.01 -12.23
C SER A 361 -24.34 -9.69 -12.33
N ARG A 362 -23.45 -9.41 -11.35
CA ARG A 362 -22.63 -8.20 -11.31
C ARG A 362 -21.26 -8.38 -11.96
N LYS A 363 -20.64 -9.57 -11.83
CA LYS A 363 -19.32 -9.89 -12.42
C LYS A 363 -19.26 -9.66 -13.93
N ARG A 364 -20.36 -9.94 -14.65
CA ARG A 364 -20.42 -9.81 -16.13
C ARG A 364 -20.20 -8.39 -16.65
N ALA A 365 -20.30 -7.36 -15.80
CA ALA A 365 -20.16 -5.97 -16.22
C ALA A 365 -18.75 -5.37 -16.00
N ARG A 366 -17.83 -6.08 -15.32
CA ARG A 366 -16.61 -5.48 -14.71
C ARG A 366 -15.43 -6.47 -14.67
N LYS A 367 -14.36 -6.23 -15.45
CA LYS A 367 -13.17 -7.11 -15.55
C LYS A 367 -12.27 -7.10 -14.30
N ASP A 368 -12.32 -6.03 -13.52
CA ASP A 368 -11.57 -5.85 -12.27
C ASP A 368 -11.96 -6.84 -11.15
N LEU A 369 -13.03 -7.62 -11.35
CA LEU A 369 -13.49 -8.68 -10.45
C LEU A 369 -12.97 -10.07 -10.78
N GLU A 370 -12.29 -10.25 -11.91
CA GLU A 370 -11.63 -11.52 -12.25
C GLU A 370 -10.72 -12.04 -11.12
N PRO A 371 -9.91 -11.20 -10.42
CA PRO A 371 -9.07 -11.65 -9.31
C PRO A 371 -9.84 -12.17 -8.08
N MET A 372 -11.13 -11.87 -7.95
CA MET A 372 -11.99 -12.39 -6.87
C MET A 372 -12.93 -13.50 -7.35
N GLY A 373 -12.81 -13.90 -8.62
CA GLY A 373 -13.60 -14.97 -9.21
C GLY A 373 -13.46 -16.31 -8.47
N TYR A 374 -12.31 -16.52 -7.83
CA TYR A 374 -12.06 -17.74 -7.08
C TYR A 374 -13.01 -17.94 -5.89
N VAL A 375 -13.51 -16.85 -5.27
CA VAL A 375 -14.46 -16.94 -4.16
C VAL A 375 -15.81 -17.49 -4.65
N ALA A 376 -16.25 -17.04 -5.84
CA ALA A 376 -17.46 -17.57 -6.48
C ALA A 376 -17.28 -19.03 -6.92
N GLU A 377 -16.13 -19.38 -7.50
CA GLU A 377 -15.82 -20.78 -7.85
C GLU A 377 -15.80 -21.68 -6.61
N TYR A 378 -15.22 -21.21 -5.51
CA TYR A 378 -15.26 -21.92 -4.24
C TYR A 378 -16.70 -22.09 -3.72
N ALA A 379 -17.49 -21.02 -3.73
CA ALA A 379 -18.88 -21.07 -3.29
C ALA A 379 -19.72 -22.09 -4.10
N HIS A 380 -19.49 -22.21 -5.42
CA HIS A 380 -20.10 -23.28 -6.23
C HIS A 380 -19.68 -24.68 -5.77
N VAL A 381 -18.38 -24.87 -5.50
CA VAL A 381 -17.86 -26.16 -5.01
C VAL A 381 -18.45 -26.50 -3.65
N LEU A 382 -18.55 -25.52 -2.74
CA LEU A 382 -19.10 -25.67 -1.40
C LEU A 382 -20.60 -26.01 -1.48
N ALA A 383 -21.40 -25.27 -2.24
CA ALA A 383 -22.83 -25.53 -2.42
C ALA A 383 -23.08 -26.96 -2.94
N ALA A 384 -22.31 -27.40 -3.94
CA ALA A 384 -22.44 -28.75 -4.47
C ALA A 384 -22.01 -29.83 -3.47
N ALA A 385 -20.97 -29.58 -2.67
CA ALA A 385 -20.52 -30.49 -1.63
C ALA A 385 -21.52 -30.60 -0.46
N MET A 386 -22.30 -29.55 -0.20
CA MET A 386 -23.39 -29.56 0.78
C MET A 386 -24.58 -30.41 0.32
N ASP A 387 -24.87 -30.43 -0.99
CA ASP A 387 -25.88 -31.32 -1.58
C ASP A 387 -25.45 -32.78 -1.59
N LYS A 388 -24.26 -33.04 -2.13
CA LYS A 388 -23.74 -34.38 -2.29
C LYS A 388 -22.23 -34.42 -2.07
N PRO A 389 -21.77 -34.89 -0.90
CA PRO A 389 -20.35 -35.07 -0.65
C PRO A 389 -19.72 -36.02 -1.68
N ALA A 390 -18.77 -35.52 -2.47
CA ALA A 390 -18.09 -36.29 -3.51
C ALA A 390 -16.63 -35.87 -3.66
N LYS A 391 -15.75 -36.86 -3.92
CA LYS A 391 -14.30 -36.65 -4.14
C LYS A 391 -14.01 -35.71 -5.32
N ALA A 392 -14.92 -35.62 -6.29
CA ALA A 392 -14.80 -34.70 -7.42
C ALA A 392 -14.75 -33.22 -6.99
N HIS A 393 -15.42 -32.84 -5.88
CA HIS A 393 -15.40 -31.47 -5.37
C HIS A 393 -14.02 -31.09 -4.84
N GLU A 394 -13.32 -32.02 -4.19
CA GLU A 394 -11.93 -31.81 -3.77
C GLU A 394 -11.00 -31.60 -4.97
N GLN A 395 -11.21 -32.33 -6.07
CA GLN A 395 -10.41 -32.15 -7.27
C GLN A 395 -10.64 -30.78 -7.92
N LYS A 396 -11.89 -30.33 -8.00
CA LYS A 396 -12.23 -28.97 -8.46
C LYS A 396 -11.57 -27.90 -7.58
N PHE A 397 -11.61 -28.09 -6.27
CA PHE A 397 -10.96 -27.16 -5.34
C PHE A 397 -9.43 -27.16 -5.46
N LYS A 398 -8.79 -28.30 -5.75
CA LYS A 398 -7.36 -28.35 -6.04
C LYS A 398 -7.01 -27.55 -7.31
N GLN A 399 -7.82 -27.65 -8.35
CA GLN A 399 -7.64 -26.85 -9.57
C GLN A 399 -7.76 -25.35 -9.26
N LEU A 400 -8.72 -24.96 -8.42
CA LEU A 400 -8.87 -23.60 -7.94
C LEU A 400 -7.60 -23.09 -7.20
N LYS A 401 -7.05 -23.89 -6.27
CA LYS A 401 -5.80 -23.55 -5.57
C LYS A 401 -4.63 -23.35 -6.53
N ILE A 402 -4.54 -24.17 -7.58
CA ILE A 402 -3.49 -24.04 -8.60
C ILE A 402 -3.67 -22.73 -9.38
N ALA A 403 -4.90 -22.39 -9.79
CA ALA A 403 -5.20 -21.15 -10.50
C ALA A 403 -4.89 -19.89 -9.66
N CYS A 404 -5.00 -19.99 -8.33
CA CYS A 404 -4.70 -18.89 -7.41
C CYS A 404 -3.23 -18.83 -6.99
N LYS A 405 -2.37 -19.74 -7.45
CA LYS A 405 -0.99 -19.87 -6.95
C LYS A 405 -0.13 -18.62 -7.22
N ASP A 406 -0.42 -17.91 -8.31
CA ASP A 406 0.30 -16.69 -8.70
C ASP A 406 -0.28 -15.42 -8.05
N ASP A 407 -1.39 -15.54 -7.31
CA ASP A 407 -1.95 -14.44 -6.53
C ASP A 407 -1.10 -14.21 -5.27
N LYS A 408 -0.34 -13.12 -5.27
CA LYS A 408 0.59 -12.78 -4.19
C LYS A 408 -0.11 -12.21 -2.95
N ARG A 409 -1.43 -12.10 -2.93
CA ARG A 409 -2.18 -11.63 -1.76
C ARG A 409 -2.15 -12.70 -0.67
N VAL A 410 -1.55 -12.38 0.47
CA VAL A 410 -1.48 -13.25 1.66
C VAL A 410 -2.87 -13.66 2.17
N SER A 411 -3.89 -12.81 1.95
CA SER A 411 -5.28 -13.17 2.28
C SER A 411 -5.73 -14.39 1.49
N THR A 412 -5.39 -14.50 0.20
CA THR A 412 -5.82 -15.59 -0.68
C THR A 412 -5.29 -16.94 -0.18
N GLU A 413 -4.03 -17.04 0.25
CA GLU A 413 -3.48 -18.30 0.77
C GLU A 413 -4.21 -18.75 2.05
N HIS A 414 -4.40 -17.82 2.99
CA HIS A 414 -5.10 -18.10 4.23
C HIS A 414 -6.57 -18.48 3.96
N GLU A 415 -7.27 -17.72 3.12
CA GLU A 415 -8.65 -17.99 2.72
C GLU A 415 -8.79 -19.36 2.08
N LEU A 416 -7.89 -19.74 1.17
CA LEU A 416 -7.89 -21.05 0.54
C LEU A 416 -7.69 -22.19 1.55
N LEU A 417 -6.89 -22.02 2.60
CA LEU A 417 -6.77 -23.03 3.67
C LEU A 417 -8.04 -23.14 4.51
N VAL A 418 -8.67 -22.01 4.82
CA VAL A 418 -9.94 -22.00 5.55
C VAL A 418 -11.07 -22.63 4.72
N PHE A 419 -11.12 -22.32 3.43
CA PHE A 419 -12.04 -22.93 2.45
C PHE A 419 -11.80 -24.43 2.26
N GLU A 420 -10.53 -24.85 2.22
CA GLU A 420 -10.15 -26.26 2.18
C GLU A 420 -10.65 -27.00 3.41
N THR A 421 -10.44 -26.41 4.58
CA THR A 421 -10.89 -26.96 5.87
C THR A 421 -12.40 -27.19 5.86
N GLN A 422 -13.16 -26.17 5.47
CA GLN A 422 -14.63 -26.21 5.37
C GLN A 422 -15.11 -27.29 4.39
N LEU A 423 -14.51 -27.35 3.19
CA LEU A 423 -14.85 -28.35 2.18
C LEU A 423 -14.55 -29.78 2.68
N LEU A 424 -13.36 -30.01 3.23
CA LEU A 424 -12.96 -31.31 3.76
C LEU A 424 -13.88 -31.76 4.91
N ARG A 425 -14.42 -30.82 5.69
CA ARG A 425 -15.46 -31.07 6.70
C ARG A 425 -16.75 -31.62 6.06
N LYS A 426 -17.27 -30.96 5.02
CA LYS A 426 -18.45 -31.42 4.27
C LYS A 426 -18.23 -32.77 3.60
N LEU A 427 -16.99 -33.06 3.19
CA LEU A 427 -16.57 -34.35 2.65
C LEU A 427 -16.27 -35.42 3.72
N LYS A 428 -16.51 -35.14 5.01
CA LYS A 428 -16.25 -36.04 6.15
C LYS A 428 -14.78 -36.48 6.28
N ARG A 429 -13.83 -35.68 5.79
CA ARG A 429 -12.37 -35.95 5.85
C ARG A 429 -11.72 -35.20 7.02
N LEU A 430 -12.18 -35.46 8.24
CA LEU A 430 -11.80 -34.71 9.44
C LEU A 430 -10.28 -34.61 9.71
N PRO A 431 -9.46 -35.67 9.52
CA PRO A 431 -8.01 -35.55 9.73
C PRO A 431 -7.34 -34.57 8.77
N ALA A 432 -7.77 -34.55 7.50
CA ALA A 432 -7.26 -33.63 6.50
C ALA A 432 -7.75 -32.20 6.77
N ALA A 433 -9.02 -32.04 7.21
CA ALA A 433 -9.57 -30.75 7.61
C ALA A 433 -8.75 -30.15 8.77
N ARG A 434 -8.45 -30.93 9.81
CA ARG A 434 -7.58 -30.50 10.93
C ARG A 434 -6.18 -30.08 10.47
N LYS A 435 -5.58 -30.82 9.53
CA LYS A 435 -4.26 -30.48 8.98
C LYS A 435 -4.29 -29.13 8.25
N SER A 436 -5.26 -28.92 7.36
CA SER A 436 -5.42 -27.65 6.65
C SER A 436 -5.69 -26.50 7.63
N MET A 437 -6.46 -26.78 8.68
CA MET A 437 -6.76 -25.81 9.72
C MET A 437 -5.54 -25.36 10.53
N HIS A 438 -4.68 -26.31 10.91
CA HIS A 438 -3.41 -25.97 11.57
C HIS A 438 -2.51 -25.12 10.67
N ALA A 439 -2.49 -25.38 9.36
CA ALA A 439 -1.74 -24.55 8.41
C ALA A 439 -2.32 -23.12 8.36
N ALA A 440 -3.65 -22.96 8.33
CA ALA A 440 -4.29 -21.65 8.40
C ALA A 440 -3.91 -20.90 9.70
N GLN A 441 -3.93 -21.61 10.84
CA GLN A 441 -3.54 -21.04 12.13
C GLN A 441 -2.08 -20.57 12.14
N GLN A 442 -1.17 -21.32 11.53
CA GLN A 442 0.25 -20.94 11.43
C GLN A 442 0.45 -19.66 10.60
N LEU A 443 -0.34 -19.48 9.53
CA LEU A 443 -0.32 -18.22 8.76
C LEU A 443 -0.86 -17.04 9.58
N ILE A 444 -1.92 -17.23 10.37
CA ILE A 444 -2.45 -16.19 11.27
C ILE A 444 -1.43 -15.82 12.35
N ALA A 445 -0.69 -16.81 12.90
CA ALA A 445 0.25 -16.61 13.98
C ALA A 445 1.53 -15.85 13.56
N ASN A 446 1.79 -15.77 12.25
CA ASN A 446 2.93 -15.06 11.68
C ASN A 446 2.47 -14.14 10.54
N PRO A 447 1.58 -13.16 10.83
CA PRO A 447 0.91 -12.40 9.79
C PRO A 447 1.92 -11.46 9.14
N ARG A 448 2.41 -11.80 7.94
CA ARG A 448 3.32 -10.93 7.19
C ARG A 448 2.64 -9.62 6.77
N LYS A 449 1.30 -9.60 6.59
CA LYS A 449 0.44 -8.41 6.41
C LYS A 449 -1.03 -8.77 6.77
N PRO A 450 -1.65 -8.20 7.82
CA PRO A 450 -3.09 -8.37 8.05
C PRO A 450 -3.89 -7.41 7.17
N SER A 451 -4.99 -7.87 6.58
CA SER A 451 -5.96 -7.05 5.82
C SER A 451 -7.37 -7.27 6.34
N ARG A 452 -8.33 -6.39 6.01
CA ARG A 452 -9.75 -6.49 6.38
C ARG A 452 -10.42 -7.84 6.05
N THR A 453 -9.99 -8.50 4.97
CA THR A 453 -10.38 -9.86 4.58
C THR A 453 -10.08 -10.90 5.68
N LEU A 454 -9.09 -10.62 6.53
CA LEU A 454 -8.68 -11.46 7.64
C LEU A 454 -9.76 -11.56 8.72
N LEU A 455 -10.64 -10.58 8.94
CA LEU A 455 -11.69 -10.72 9.97
C LEU A 455 -12.71 -11.79 9.56
N VAL A 456 -13.16 -11.76 8.31
CA VAL A 456 -14.11 -12.75 7.79
C VAL A 456 -13.45 -14.11 7.68
N ALA A 457 -12.22 -14.16 7.16
CA ALA A 457 -11.44 -15.39 7.13
C ALA A 457 -11.17 -15.94 8.54
N ARG A 458 -10.92 -15.08 9.53
CA ARG A 458 -10.77 -15.46 10.96
C ARG A 458 -12.08 -15.95 11.55
N ALA A 459 -13.21 -15.35 11.19
CA ALA A 459 -14.51 -15.84 11.65
C ALA A 459 -14.77 -17.24 11.11
N ILE A 460 -14.60 -17.47 9.79
CA ILE A 460 -14.74 -18.79 9.18
C ILE A 460 -13.73 -19.78 9.79
N HIS A 461 -12.49 -19.35 10.00
CA HIS A 461 -11.47 -20.12 10.72
C HIS A 461 -11.95 -20.52 12.12
N ASN A 462 -12.28 -19.57 12.99
CA ASN A 462 -12.69 -19.89 14.36
C ASN A 462 -13.96 -20.76 14.40
N ARG A 463 -14.92 -20.56 13.49
CA ARG A 463 -16.10 -21.45 13.36
C ARG A 463 -15.67 -22.88 13.07
N ASN A 464 -14.82 -23.06 12.05
CA ASN A 464 -14.30 -24.37 11.68
C ASN A 464 -13.49 -25.02 12.82
N ALA A 465 -12.80 -24.23 13.64
CA ALA A 465 -12.03 -24.72 14.79
C ALA A 465 -12.95 -25.33 15.87
N LEU A 466 -14.07 -24.67 16.19
CA LEU A 466 -15.05 -25.16 17.17
C LEU A 466 -15.61 -26.55 16.81
N GLU A 467 -15.75 -26.83 15.51
CA GLU A 467 -16.29 -28.09 15.02
C GLU A 467 -15.24 -29.22 14.92
N LEU A 468 -13.96 -28.88 14.86
CA LEU A 468 -12.88 -29.84 14.57
C LEU A 468 -12.03 -30.21 15.78
N ASP A 469 -11.83 -29.26 16.70
CA ASP A 469 -10.83 -29.32 17.77
C ASP A 469 -11.49 -29.24 19.17
N LYS A 470 -10.84 -29.87 20.16
CA LYS A 470 -11.13 -29.78 21.59
C LYS A 470 -10.01 -29.13 22.41
N GLY A 471 -8.90 -28.75 21.78
CA GLY A 471 -7.70 -28.20 22.40
C GLY A 471 -7.62 -26.66 22.40
N GLU A 472 -6.40 -26.13 22.40
CA GLU A 472 -6.14 -24.68 22.48
C GLU A 472 -6.73 -23.88 21.32
N LEU A 473 -6.82 -24.46 20.11
CA LEU A 473 -7.49 -23.80 18.97
C LEU A 473 -8.98 -23.57 19.26
N ARG A 474 -9.65 -24.56 19.88
CA ARG A 474 -11.04 -24.43 20.31
C ARG A 474 -11.18 -23.34 21.36
N LYS A 475 -10.35 -23.34 22.40
CA LYS A 475 -10.37 -22.29 23.44
C LYS A 475 -10.10 -20.90 22.85
N SER A 476 -9.23 -20.81 21.85
CA SER A 476 -8.97 -19.56 21.12
C SER A 476 -10.20 -19.13 20.31
N ALA A 477 -10.89 -20.07 19.67
CA ALA A 477 -12.11 -19.81 18.93
C ALA A 477 -13.27 -19.42 19.86
N GLU A 478 -13.44 -20.12 20.99
CA GLU A 478 -14.41 -19.79 22.04
C GLU A 478 -14.13 -18.39 22.58
N ARG A 479 -12.88 -18.06 22.94
CA ARG A 479 -12.49 -16.71 23.34
C ARG A 479 -12.74 -15.66 22.26
N PHE A 480 -12.46 -15.99 21.00
CA PHE A 480 -12.78 -15.11 19.88
C PHE A 480 -14.29 -14.84 19.85
N PHE A 481 -15.14 -15.86 19.80
CA PHE A 481 -16.59 -15.69 19.73
C PHE A 481 -17.20 -15.11 21.01
N GLU A 482 -16.66 -15.41 22.18
CA GLU A 482 -17.04 -14.82 23.46
C GLU A 482 -16.72 -13.34 23.50
N ALA A 483 -15.48 -12.94 23.16
CA ALA A 483 -15.11 -11.53 23.06
C ALA A 483 -15.99 -10.78 22.05
N HIS A 484 -16.36 -11.43 20.94
CA HIS A 484 -17.31 -10.86 19.99
C HIS A 484 -18.74 -10.85 20.55
N ARG A 485 -19.17 -11.84 21.34
CA ARG A 485 -20.50 -11.82 21.98
C ARG A 485 -20.61 -10.73 23.03
N GLU A 486 -19.60 -10.58 23.89
CA GLU A 486 -19.47 -9.52 24.90
C GLU A 486 -19.46 -8.14 24.24
N ALA A 487 -18.77 -8.01 23.11
CA ALA A 487 -18.80 -6.80 22.30
C ALA A 487 -20.09 -6.62 21.48
N GLY A 488 -21.05 -7.54 21.62
CA GLY A 488 -22.41 -7.41 21.11
C GLY A 488 -22.67 -8.01 19.71
N TYR A 489 -21.71 -8.73 19.13
CA TYR A 489 -21.82 -9.28 17.79
C TYR A 489 -22.74 -10.52 17.75
N ARG A 490 -23.97 -10.37 17.26
CA ARG A 490 -24.93 -11.50 17.17
C ARG A 490 -24.63 -12.46 16.02
N ALA A 491 -24.13 -11.98 14.88
CA ALA A 491 -23.90 -12.84 13.72
C ALA A 491 -22.70 -13.80 13.88
N PHE A 492 -21.93 -13.67 14.97
CA PHE A 492 -20.85 -14.58 15.31
C PHE A 492 -21.24 -15.55 16.44
N ASN A 493 -22.54 -15.73 16.71
CA ASN A 493 -23.00 -16.69 17.70
C ASN A 493 -23.17 -18.10 17.09
N PRO A 494 -22.27 -19.06 17.38
CA PRO A 494 -22.38 -20.44 16.87
C PRO A 494 -23.64 -21.17 17.36
N GLU A 495 -24.27 -20.71 18.45
CA GLU A 495 -25.47 -21.32 19.03
C GLU A 495 -26.78 -20.79 18.43
N SER A 496 -26.75 -19.64 17.73
CA SER A 496 -27.95 -19.04 17.12
C SER A 496 -28.46 -19.79 15.87
N GLU A 497 -27.70 -20.78 15.39
CA GLU A 497 -28.01 -21.56 14.18
C GLU A 497 -28.79 -22.87 14.47
N ALA A 498 -29.13 -23.15 15.73
CA ALA A 498 -29.96 -24.29 16.10
C ALA A 498 -31.47 -23.92 16.13
N SER A 499 -32.15 -24.12 14.99
CA SER A 499 -33.62 -24.14 14.77
C SER A 499 -34.34 -22.81 14.56
N PRO A 500 -35.17 -22.75 13.50
CA PRO A 500 -36.61 -22.94 13.73
C PRO A 500 -37.16 -24.06 12.83
N SER A 501 -37.05 -25.31 13.26
CA SER A 501 -37.73 -26.43 12.61
C SER A 501 -38.46 -27.33 13.60
N ARG A 502 -39.18 -26.76 14.59
CA ARG A 502 -40.15 -27.52 15.40
C ARG A 502 -41.07 -26.65 16.27
N ALA A 503 -41.82 -25.74 15.66
CA ALA A 503 -42.99 -25.14 16.31
C ALA A 503 -44.02 -24.63 15.28
N GLN A 504 -44.48 -25.49 14.37
CA GLN A 504 -45.76 -25.30 13.66
C GLN A 504 -46.20 -26.62 12.97
N ALA A 505 -46.32 -27.68 13.78
CA ALA A 505 -47.06 -28.88 13.41
C ALA A 505 -47.95 -29.23 14.61
N GLY A 506 -49.11 -28.59 14.71
CA GLY A 506 -50.00 -28.82 15.84
C GLY A 506 -51.12 -27.79 16.01
N SER A 507 -51.89 -27.51 14.95
CA SER A 507 -53.21 -26.89 15.11
C SER A 507 -54.07 -27.17 13.87
N ARG A 508 -54.44 -28.44 13.69
CA ARG A 508 -55.69 -28.80 13.01
C ARG A 508 -56.76 -28.94 14.10
N SER A 509 -57.61 -27.93 14.23
CA SER A 509 -59.02 -28.08 14.60
C SER A 509 -59.78 -27.38 13.46
N ARG A 510 -60.52 -28.06 12.57
CA ARG A 510 -61.81 -28.73 12.77
C ARG A 510 -62.75 -27.98 13.73
N GLY A 511 -63.49 -27.04 13.15
CA GLY A 511 -64.93 -26.91 13.35
C GLY A 511 -65.41 -25.65 14.07
N ARG A 512 -66.06 -24.74 13.33
CA ARG A 512 -67.52 -24.54 13.42
C ARG A 512 -68.03 -23.48 12.42
N ARG A 513 -69.27 -23.72 12.03
CA ARG A 513 -70.18 -22.98 11.13
C ARG A 513 -70.28 -21.49 11.43
N ALA A 514 -70.37 -20.67 10.38
CA ALA A 514 -71.58 -19.96 9.97
C ALA A 514 -71.57 -19.86 8.45
#